data_AF-A0A1H9NZR0-F1
#
_entry.id   AF-A0A1H9NZR0-F1
#
_cell.length_a   1.000
_cell.length_b   1.000
_cell.length_c   1.000
_cell.angle_alpha   90.00
_cell.angle_beta   90.00
_cell.angle_gamma   90.00
#
_symmetry.space_group_name_H-M   'P 1'
#
loop_
_entity.id
_entity.type
_entity.pdbx_description
1 polymer ?
#
loop_
_entity_poly.entity_id
_entity_poly.type
_entity_poly.pdbx_seq_one_letter_code
_entity_poly.pdbx_strand_id
1 'polypeptide(L)'
;MGNDDLAEDLAIVELLRKMDVGPDADTRERMKQRILTAPPPEKPLVLPSVRRVGARGRVAVAAAAVLCLLLSLTGMSVLLSRDALPGDPLYGVKRTTESASLGLTFDDQDRALKHLEFAASRVTEMETLADRSSASSAQLTALTDLDADAVEGSRQLTAYATTSDKAALPDLRDWALGQYEKLGTLRPRLPDDARAHAETTMWLLASIAQRAHDLAARAGCDVVTSGSSDTLGPLPAKDDCVPVVPDPSTSPGSRPSSVAPTRSGVPVPSGSADPPVQPTQSVAPGSSAAPTSKPGTSPQPSTSRPGITIPLPLPLPSISLPLLPGISFG
;
A
#
# COMPACT_ATOMS: atom_id res chain seq x y z
N MET A 1 31.43 -49.72 -9.94
CA MET A 1 31.61 -48.73 -11.03
C MET A 1 32.48 -47.60 -10.50
N GLY A 2 33.78 -47.62 -10.77
CA GLY A 2 34.72 -46.61 -10.24
C GLY A 2 36.18 -46.77 -10.65
N ASN A 3 36.53 -47.84 -11.37
CA ASN A 3 37.89 -48.07 -11.86
C ASN A 3 38.07 -47.70 -13.34
N ASP A 4 36.97 -47.62 -14.11
CA ASP A 4 37.02 -47.35 -15.55
C ASP A 4 37.19 -45.84 -15.85
N ASP A 5 36.61 -44.99 -15.01
CA ASP A 5 36.69 -43.51 -15.11
C ASP A 5 38.13 -42.99 -14.92
N LEU A 6 38.86 -43.58 -13.97
CA LEU A 6 40.24 -43.21 -13.68
C LEU A 6 41.21 -43.67 -14.79
N ALA A 7 40.89 -44.76 -15.47
CA ALA A 7 41.67 -45.25 -16.60
C ALA A 7 41.50 -44.34 -17.83
N GLU A 8 40.30 -43.80 -18.04
CA GLU A 8 40.00 -42.86 -19.12
C GLU A 8 40.67 -41.50 -18.89
N ASP A 9 40.63 -40.98 -17.66
CA ASP A 9 41.36 -39.76 -17.28
C ASP A 9 42.88 -39.89 -17.47
N LEU A 10 43.46 -41.04 -17.09
CA LEU A 10 44.89 -41.30 -17.30
C LEU A 10 45.26 -41.37 -18.78
N ALA A 11 44.40 -41.96 -19.61
CA ALA A 11 44.61 -42.01 -21.06
C ALA A 11 44.57 -40.60 -21.69
N ILE A 12 43.68 -39.73 -21.23
CA ILE A 12 43.59 -38.34 -21.68
C ILE A 12 44.83 -37.53 -21.27
N VAL A 13 45.31 -37.70 -20.03
CA VAL A 13 46.55 -37.05 -19.56
C VAL A 13 47.77 -37.52 -20.36
N GLU A 14 47.84 -38.81 -20.71
CA GLU A 14 48.93 -39.35 -21.51
C GLU A 14 48.86 -38.89 -22.97
N LEU A 15 47.65 -38.72 -23.51
CA LEU A 15 47.42 -38.12 -24.83
C LEU A 15 47.87 -36.66 -24.86
N LEU A 16 47.49 -35.86 -23.85
CA LEU A 16 47.89 -34.46 -23.73
C LEU A 16 49.39 -34.29 -23.51
N ARG A 17 50.02 -35.19 -22.75
CA ARG A 17 51.49 -35.19 -22.55
C ARG A 17 52.25 -35.48 -23.84
N LYS A 18 51.67 -36.25 -24.76
CA LYS A 18 52.24 -36.53 -26.09
C LYS A 18 52.11 -35.37 -27.07
N MET A 19 51.24 -34.39 -26.80
CA MET A 19 51.16 -33.18 -27.58
C MET A 19 52.28 -32.23 -27.14
N ASP A 20 53.31 -32.09 -27.98
CA ASP A 20 54.41 -31.14 -27.74
C ASP A 20 53.95 -29.70 -28.01
N VAL A 21 53.17 -29.16 -27.06
CA VAL A 21 52.74 -27.75 -27.03
C VAL A 21 53.77 -26.96 -26.20
N GLY A 22 55.04 -27.10 -26.58
CA GLY A 22 56.14 -26.35 -26.01
C GLY A 22 56.59 -25.21 -26.92
N PRO A 23 57.17 -24.12 -26.39
CA PRO A 23 57.85 -23.14 -27.22
C PRO A 23 58.97 -23.82 -28.01
N ASP A 24 59.11 -23.43 -29.29
CA ASP A 24 60.14 -23.93 -30.20
C ASP A 24 61.55 -23.68 -29.64
N ALA A 25 62.53 -24.43 -30.14
CA ALA A 25 63.90 -24.41 -29.63
C ALA A 25 64.52 -22.99 -29.65
N ASP A 26 64.24 -22.19 -30.68
CA ASP A 26 64.76 -20.84 -30.80
C ASP A 26 64.08 -19.87 -29.81
N THR A 27 62.80 -20.06 -29.54
CA THR A 27 62.08 -19.33 -28.49
C THR A 27 62.62 -19.67 -27.11
N ARG A 28 62.94 -20.95 -26.87
CA ARG A 28 63.52 -21.41 -25.60
C ARG A 28 64.91 -20.84 -25.36
N GLU A 29 65.75 -20.80 -26.39
CA GLU A 29 67.09 -20.22 -26.28
C GLU A 29 67.02 -18.70 -26.12
N ARG A 30 66.09 -18.01 -26.80
CA ARG A 30 65.84 -16.58 -26.59
C ARG A 30 65.39 -16.26 -25.16
N MET A 31 64.51 -17.08 -24.58
CA MET A 31 64.12 -16.92 -23.18
C MET A 31 65.28 -17.19 -22.22
N LYS A 32 66.06 -18.24 -22.47
CA LYS A 32 67.23 -18.59 -21.65
C LYS A 32 68.27 -17.46 -21.67
N GLN A 33 68.58 -16.92 -22.85
CA GLN A 33 69.49 -15.79 -22.99
C GLN A 33 68.97 -14.56 -22.25
N ARG A 34 67.67 -14.24 -22.35
CA ARG A 34 67.04 -13.13 -21.61
C ARG A 34 67.11 -13.29 -20.10
N ILE A 35 66.97 -14.51 -19.57
CA ILE A 35 67.07 -14.77 -18.13
C ILE A 35 68.52 -14.64 -17.66
N LEU A 36 69.48 -15.16 -18.42
CA LEU A 36 70.90 -15.13 -18.06
C LEU A 36 71.52 -13.73 -18.15
N THR A 37 70.98 -12.88 -19.03
CA THR A 37 71.43 -11.48 -19.18
C THR A 37 70.54 -10.48 -18.44
N ALA A 38 69.46 -10.92 -17.80
CA ALA A 38 68.63 -10.05 -16.98
C ALA A 38 69.42 -9.64 -15.73
N PRO A 39 69.62 -8.33 -15.48
CA PRO A 39 70.15 -7.88 -14.20
C PRO A 39 69.18 -8.30 -13.08
N PRO A 40 69.68 -8.65 -11.88
CA PRO A 40 68.81 -8.97 -10.76
C PRO A 40 67.85 -7.80 -10.52
N PRO A 41 66.56 -8.05 -10.26
CA PRO A 41 65.61 -6.98 -10.01
C PRO A 41 66.07 -6.18 -8.79
N GLU A 42 66.47 -4.93 -8.99
CA GLU A 42 67.04 -4.06 -7.93
C GLU A 42 66.01 -3.68 -6.84
N LYS A 43 64.74 -4.07 -7.02
CA LYS A 43 63.69 -3.87 -6.03
C LYS A 43 62.90 -5.16 -5.92
N PRO A 44 62.69 -5.70 -4.70
CA PRO A 44 61.73 -6.78 -4.52
C PRO A 44 60.41 -6.34 -5.16
N LEU A 45 59.78 -7.25 -5.91
CA LEU A 45 58.38 -7.08 -6.29
C LEU A 45 57.59 -7.02 -4.99
N VAL A 46 57.35 -5.80 -4.49
CA VAL A 46 56.41 -5.57 -3.41
C VAL A 46 55.05 -5.84 -4.03
N LEU A 47 54.56 -7.08 -3.89
CA LEU A 47 53.14 -7.33 -4.09
C LEU A 47 52.42 -6.27 -3.27
N PRO A 48 51.44 -5.53 -3.83
CA PRO A 48 50.65 -4.61 -3.04
C PRO A 48 50.16 -5.43 -1.84
N SER A 49 50.60 -5.02 -0.65
CA SER A 49 50.19 -5.64 0.61
C SER A 49 48.69 -5.76 0.54
N VAL A 50 48.18 -6.99 0.40
CA VAL A 50 46.74 -7.25 0.56
C VAL A 50 46.46 -6.76 1.95
N ARG A 51 45.86 -5.56 2.03
CA ARG A 51 45.73 -4.80 3.26
C ARG A 51 45.01 -5.73 4.23
N ARG A 52 45.76 -6.35 5.16
CA ARG A 52 45.23 -7.37 6.04
C ARG A 52 44.09 -6.72 6.80
N VAL A 53 42.86 -7.05 6.42
CA VAL A 53 41.66 -6.55 7.07
C VAL A 53 41.80 -6.99 8.53
N GLY A 54 42.09 -6.02 9.40
CA GLY A 54 42.26 -6.27 10.82
C GLY A 54 41.00 -6.94 11.37
N ALA A 55 41.10 -7.62 12.51
CA ALA A 55 39.97 -8.34 13.11
C ALA A 55 38.67 -7.49 13.15
N ARG A 56 38.79 -6.18 13.37
CA ARG A 56 37.69 -5.20 13.31
C ARG A 56 37.00 -5.09 11.94
N GLY A 57 37.74 -5.14 10.83
CA GLY A 57 37.15 -5.12 9.49
C GLY A 57 36.51 -6.46 9.13
N ARG A 58 37.01 -7.60 9.64
CA ARG A 58 36.35 -8.90 9.50
C ARG A 58 35.06 -8.98 10.30
N VAL A 59 35.02 -8.41 11.50
CA VAL A 59 33.79 -8.27 12.29
C VAL A 59 32.78 -7.36 11.60
N ALA A 60 33.21 -6.24 11.01
CA ALA A 60 32.33 -5.36 10.25
C ALA A 60 31.74 -6.06 9.00
N VAL A 61 32.54 -6.83 8.26
CA VAL A 61 32.06 -7.62 7.11
C VAL A 61 31.12 -8.74 7.55
N ALA A 62 31.42 -9.43 8.65
CA ALA A 62 30.53 -10.45 9.21
C ALA A 62 29.20 -9.86 9.69
N ALA A 63 29.24 -8.71 10.37
CA ALA A 63 28.04 -7.99 10.79
C ALA A 63 27.20 -7.52 9.59
N ALA A 64 27.84 -7.00 8.54
CA ALA A 64 27.17 -6.63 7.31
C ALA A 64 26.56 -7.85 6.60
N ALA A 65 27.26 -8.99 6.56
CA ALA A 65 26.74 -10.22 5.98
C ALA A 65 25.55 -10.78 6.76
N VAL A 66 25.60 -10.77 8.10
CA VAL A 66 24.48 -11.14 8.96
C VAL A 66 23.30 -10.19 8.74
N LEU A 67 23.55 -8.87 8.68
CA LEU A 67 22.50 -7.89 8.39
C LEU A 67 21.88 -8.13 7.01
N CYS A 68 22.68 -8.36 5.96
CA CYS A 68 22.17 -8.69 4.63
C CYS A 68 21.35 -9.99 4.65
N LEU A 69 21.78 -11.00 5.39
CA LEU A 69 21.04 -12.26 5.53
C LEU A 69 19.68 -12.02 6.23
N LEU A 70 19.68 -11.26 7.34
CA LEU A 70 18.46 -10.89 8.06
C LEU A 70 17.52 -10.08 7.17
N LEU A 71 18.02 -9.10 6.42
CA LEU A 71 17.24 -8.31 5.46
C LEU A 71 16.70 -9.16 4.30
N SER A 72 17.45 -10.18 3.87
CA SER A 72 17.00 -11.10 2.82
C SER A 72 15.88 -12.02 3.32
N LEU A 73 16.01 -12.52 4.56
CA LEU A 73 14.99 -13.35 5.22
C LEU A 73 13.70 -12.55 5.50
N THR A 74 13.83 -11.31 5.99
CA THR A 74 12.67 -10.44 6.19
C THR A 74 12.06 -10.02 4.86
N GLY A 75 12.87 -9.70 3.86
CA GLY A 75 12.41 -9.35 2.51
C GLY A 75 11.57 -10.45 1.86
N MET A 76 11.99 -11.73 1.97
CA MET A 76 11.21 -12.86 1.49
C MET A 76 9.87 -13.01 2.24
N SER A 77 9.88 -12.81 3.56
CA SER A 77 8.66 -12.88 4.38
C SER A 77 7.64 -11.80 3.98
N VAL A 78 8.11 -10.58 3.67
CA VAL A 78 7.26 -9.49 3.18
C VAL A 78 6.65 -9.80 1.81
N LEU A 79 7.43 -10.39 0.91
CA LEU A 79 6.93 -10.78 -0.41
C LEU A 79 5.85 -11.87 -0.29
N LEU A 80 6.09 -12.88 0.54
CA LEU A 80 5.15 -13.97 0.78
C LEU A 80 3.91 -13.51 1.56
N SER A 81 4.03 -12.49 2.41
CA SER A 81 2.88 -11.97 3.16
C SER A 81 1.89 -11.17 2.32
N ARG A 82 2.24 -10.77 1.08
CA ARG A 82 1.36 -9.94 0.23
C ARG A 82 0.00 -10.61 -0.03
N ASP A 83 0.02 -11.92 -0.24
CA ASP A 83 -1.18 -12.71 -0.53
C ASP A 83 -1.74 -13.41 0.71
N ALA A 84 -1.19 -13.12 1.90
CA ALA A 84 -1.71 -13.65 3.15
C ALA A 84 -3.10 -13.06 3.42
N LEU A 85 -4.05 -13.93 3.77
CA LEU A 85 -5.40 -13.57 4.13
C LEU A 85 -5.55 -13.51 5.65
N PRO A 86 -6.58 -12.81 6.19
CA PRO A 86 -6.93 -12.93 7.60
C PRO A 86 -7.03 -14.38 8.05
N GLY A 87 -6.34 -14.71 9.14
CA GLY A 87 -6.22 -16.09 9.64
C GLY A 87 -4.98 -16.85 9.15
N ASP A 88 -4.31 -16.39 8.08
CA ASP A 88 -3.05 -16.98 7.63
C ASP A 88 -1.88 -16.59 8.56
N PRO A 89 -0.86 -17.44 8.73
CA PRO A 89 0.28 -17.18 9.62
C PRO A 89 1.03 -15.87 9.32
N LEU A 90 1.09 -15.47 8.05
CA LEU A 90 1.81 -14.28 7.60
C LEU A 90 0.94 -13.02 7.52
N TYR A 91 -0.35 -13.08 7.89
CA TYR A 91 -1.23 -11.90 7.83
C TYR A 91 -0.78 -10.79 8.79
N GLY A 92 -0.27 -11.14 9.97
CA GLY A 92 0.34 -10.17 10.88
C GLY A 92 1.54 -9.46 10.24
N VAL A 93 2.33 -10.17 9.44
CA VAL A 93 3.44 -9.57 8.68
C VAL A 93 2.88 -8.59 7.63
N LYS A 94 1.83 -8.97 6.90
CA LYS A 94 1.14 -8.06 5.96
C LYS A 94 0.71 -6.77 6.65
N ARG A 95 -0.05 -6.85 7.74
CA ARG A 95 -0.54 -5.64 8.47
C ARG A 95 0.60 -4.78 9.04
N THR A 96 1.70 -5.38 9.49
CA THR A 96 2.87 -4.60 9.94
C THR A 96 3.57 -3.89 8.78
N THR A 97 3.68 -4.52 7.61
CA THR A 97 4.26 -3.88 6.42
C THR A 97 3.41 -2.73 5.89
N GLU A 98 2.08 -2.88 5.93
CA GLU A 98 1.12 -1.83 5.60
C GLU A 98 1.26 -0.64 6.55
N SER A 99 1.31 -0.91 7.86
CA SER A 99 1.52 0.11 8.90
C SER A 99 2.87 0.83 8.74
N ALA A 100 3.93 0.10 8.43
CA ALA A 100 5.24 0.70 8.16
C ALA A 100 5.20 1.59 6.92
N SER A 101 4.50 1.18 5.86
CA SER A 101 4.36 2.00 4.66
C SER A 101 3.57 3.28 4.91
N LEU A 102 2.55 3.26 5.77
CA LEU A 102 1.87 4.47 6.24
C LEU A 102 2.82 5.38 7.04
N GLY A 103 3.67 4.81 7.90
CA GLY A 103 4.66 5.57 8.66
C GLY A 103 5.71 6.28 7.80
N LEU A 104 5.93 5.81 6.57
CA LEU A 104 6.87 6.38 5.59
C LEU A 104 6.17 7.31 4.58
N THR A 105 4.85 7.38 4.60
CA THR A 105 4.05 8.26 3.73
C THR A 105 3.81 9.58 4.47
N PHE A 106 4.42 10.66 3.98
CA PHE A 106 4.43 11.95 4.68
C PHE A 106 3.35 12.93 4.19
N ASP A 107 3.00 12.87 2.90
CA ASP A 107 1.99 13.75 2.32
C ASP A 107 0.58 13.30 2.73
N ASP A 108 -0.27 14.24 3.14
CA ASP A 108 -1.60 13.94 3.67
C ASP A 108 -2.52 13.31 2.61
N GLN A 109 -2.41 13.72 1.34
CA GLN A 109 -3.16 13.11 0.25
C GLN A 109 -2.67 11.68 0.02
N ASP A 110 -1.35 11.47 -0.06
CA ASP A 110 -0.79 10.14 -0.26
C ASP A 110 -1.15 9.18 0.89
N ARG A 111 -1.15 9.66 2.14
CA ARG A 111 -1.60 8.88 3.31
C ARG A 111 -3.06 8.47 3.18
N ALA A 112 -3.92 9.40 2.77
CA ALA A 112 -5.34 9.13 2.58
C ALA A 112 -5.56 8.08 1.48
N LEU A 113 -4.88 8.24 0.34
CA LEU A 113 -4.92 7.28 -0.76
C LEU A 113 -4.39 5.90 -0.34
N LYS A 114 -3.38 5.84 0.53
CA LYS A 114 -2.84 4.57 1.05
C LYS A 114 -3.86 3.81 1.89
N HIS A 115 -4.64 4.51 2.72
CA HIS A 115 -5.76 3.88 3.43
C HIS A 115 -6.82 3.34 2.46
N LEU A 116 -7.19 4.11 1.43
CA LEU A 116 -8.15 3.65 0.41
C LEU A 116 -7.63 2.44 -0.39
N GLU A 117 -6.32 2.35 -0.62
CA GLU A 117 -5.66 1.19 -1.22
C GLU A 117 -5.77 -0.05 -0.32
N PHE A 118 -5.54 0.09 0.99
CA PHE A 118 -5.70 -1.02 1.93
C PHE A 118 -7.14 -1.48 2.03
N ALA A 119 -8.10 -0.55 2.09
CA ALA A 119 -9.52 -0.87 2.01
C ALA A 119 -9.84 -1.68 0.74
N ALA A 120 -9.39 -1.25 -0.44
CA ALA A 120 -9.59 -2.01 -1.68
C ALA A 120 -8.92 -3.40 -1.65
N SER A 121 -7.75 -3.53 -1.01
CA SER A 121 -7.07 -4.81 -0.78
C SER A 121 -7.94 -5.74 0.09
N ARG A 122 -8.60 -5.23 1.13
CA ARG A 122 -9.50 -6.03 1.98
C ARG A 122 -10.72 -6.57 1.22
N VAL A 123 -11.26 -5.83 0.24
CA VAL A 123 -12.31 -6.35 -0.65
C VAL A 123 -11.80 -7.52 -1.50
N THR A 124 -10.55 -7.44 -1.97
CA THR A 124 -9.91 -8.51 -2.76
C THR A 124 -9.62 -9.75 -1.90
N GLU A 125 -9.21 -9.55 -0.65
CA GLU A 125 -9.09 -10.65 0.32
C GLU A 125 -10.43 -11.30 0.61
N MET A 126 -11.50 -10.52 0.75
CA MET A 126 -12.86 -11.02 0.93
C MET A 126 -13.31 -11.91 -0.22
N GLU A 127 -12.97 -11.56 -1.47
CA GLU A 127 -13.23 -12.40 -2.63
C GLU A 127 -12.54 -13.76 -2.49
N THR A 128 -11.24 -13.75 -2.16
CA THR A 128 -10.46 -14.97 -1.99
C THR A 128 -10.97 -15.82 -0.80
N LEU A 129 -11.35 -15.19 0.31
CA LEU A 129 -11.93 -15.85 1.47
C LEU A 129 -13.29 -16.46 1.17
N ALA A 130 -14.12 -15.79 0.37
CA ALA A 130 -15.41 -16.30 -0.07
C ALA A 130 -15.24 -17.49 -1.03
N ASP A 131 -14.27 -17.43 -1.95
CA ASP A 131 -13.96 -18.53 -2.87
C ASP A 131 -13.46 -19.78 -2.14
N ARG A 132 -12.64 -19.59 -1.10
CA ARG A 132 -12.10 -20.68 -0.27
C ARG A 132 -13.07 -21.20 0.78
N SER A 133 -14.26 -20.59 0.93
CA SER A 133 -15.18 -20.87 2.04
C SER A 133 -14.47 -20.83 3.40
N SER A 134 -13.61 -19.82 3.59
CA SER A 134 -12.83 -19.63 4.81
C SER A 134 -13.73 -19.41 6.03
N ALA A 135 -13.15 -19.50 7.23
CA ALA A 135 -13.89 -19.30 8.49
C ALA A 135 -14.48 -17.89 8.61
N SER A 136 -15.70 -17.78 9.16
CA SER A 136 -16.41 -16.49 9.37
C SER A 136 -15.54 -15.42 10.03
N SER A 137 -14.72 -15.81 11.01
CA SER A 137 -13.82 -14.88 11.71
C SER A 137 -12.82 -14.18 10.78
N ALA A 138 -12.34 -14.86 9.74
CA ALA A 138 -11.46 -14.26 8.74
C ALA A 138 -12.20 -13.23 7.88
N GLN A 139 -13.44 -13.53 7.46
CA GLN A 139 -14.26 -12.58 6.69
C GLN A 139 -14.64 -11.36 7.54
N LEU A 140 -15.04 -11.55 8.79
CA LEU A 140 -15.33 -10.46 9.72
C LEU A 140 -14.10 -9.58 9.99
N THR A 141 -12.90 -10.17 10.08
CA THR A 141 -11.64 -9.41 10.21
C THR A 141 -11.40 -8.55 8.99
N ALA A 142 -11.53 -9.09 7.77
CA ALA A 142 -11.36 -8.33 6.54
C ALA A 142 -12.36 -7.17 6.42
N LEU A 143 -13.63 -7.39 6.78
CA LEU A 143 -14.68 -6.37 6.76
C LEU A 143 -14.42 -5.26 7.79
N THR A 144 -13.97 -5.62 8.99
CA THR A 144 -13.60 -4.64 10.02
C THR A 144 -12.39 -3.80 9.60
N ASP A 145 -11.38 -4.43 9.03
CA ASP A 145 -10.21 -3.73 8.48
C ASP A 145 -10.60 -2.81 7.30
N LEU A 146 -11.50 -3.27 6.42
CA LEU A 146 -12.06 -2.46 5.32
C LEU A 146 -12.77 -1.21 5.85
N ASP A 147 -13.64 -1.36 6.85
CA ASP A 147 -14.35 -0.23 7.45
C ASP A 147 -13.37 0.81 8.02
N ALA A 148 -12.37 0.34 8.78
CA ALA A 148 -11.38 1.21 9.42
C ALA A 148 -10.55 1.98 8.37
N ASP A 149 -10.04 1.29 7.36
CA ASP A 149 -9.24 1.89 6.29
C ASP A 149 -10.09 2.82 5.40
N ALA A 150 -11.35 2.48 5.12
CA ALA A 150 -12.27 3.32 4.34
C ALA A 150 -12.65 4.62 5.07
N VAL A 151 -12.94 4.53 6.38
CA VAL A 151 -13.23 5.69 7.21
C VAL A 151 -12.02 6.63 7.26
N GLU A 152 -10.84 6.09 7.53
CA GLU A 152 -9.64 6.92 7.68
C GLU A 152 -9.21 7.56 6.36
N GLY A 153 -9.26 6.81 5.25
CA GLY A 153 -9.01 7.33 3.91
C GLY A 153 -10.02 8.42 3.51
N SER A 154 -11.33 8.20 3.73
CA SER A 154 -12.36 9.21 3.46
C SER A 154 -12.15 10.48 4.28
N ARG A 155 -11.91 10.33 5.59
CA ARG A 155 -11.74 11.46 6.51
C ARG A 155 -10.56 12.34 6.13
N GLN A 156 -9.42 11.73 5.82
CA GLN A 156 -8.21 12.46 5.41
C GLN A 156 -8.39 13.08 4.02
N LEU A 157 -8.90 12.33 3.04
CA LEU A 157 -9.00 12.80 1.66
C LEU A 157 -10.03 13.92 1.51
N THR A 158 -11.17 13.85 2.21
CA THR A 158 -12.16 14.95 2.20
C THR A 158 -11.63 16.21 2.87
N ALA A 159 -10.84 16.10 3.96
CA ALA A 159 -10.18 17.24 4.60
C ALA A 159 -9.13 17.88 3.68
N TYR A 160 -8.32 17.07 3.01
CA TYR A 160 -7.37 17.53 2.00
C TYR A 160 -8.09 18.21 0.83
N ALA A 161 -9.10 17.56 0.27
CA ALA A 161 -9.74 18.02 -0.96
C ALA A 161 -10.55 19.31 -0.79
N THR A 162 -11.12 19.53 0.40
CA THR A 162 -11.86 20.76 0.70
C THR A 162 -10.96 21.99 0.88
N THR A 163 -9.66 21.79 1.12
CA THR A 163 -8.69 22.86 1.36
C THR A 163 -7.68 23.05 0.24
N SER A 164 -7.35 21.98 -0.48
CA SER A 164 -6.20 21.92 -1.40
C SER A 164 -6.62 21.59 -2.83
N ASP A 165 -7.10 20.37 -3.08
CA ASP A 165 -7.51 19.93 -4.42
C ASP A 165 -8.89 19.26 -4.43
N LYS A 166 -9.87 20.01 -4.92
CA LYS A 166 -11.27 19.56 -5.00
C LYS A 166 -11.48 18.48 -6.07
N ALA A 167 -10.53 18.28 -7.00
CA ALA A 167 -10.61 17.23 -8.00
C ALA A 167 -10.53 15.82 -7.39
N ALA A 168 -9.99 15.68 -6.18
CA ALA A 168 -9.94 14.41 -5.47
C ALA A 168 -11.32 13.91 -4.97
N LEU A 169 -12.34 14.78 -4.91
CA LEU A 169 -13.68 14.40 -4.43
C LEU A 169 -14.42 13.47 -5.41
N PRO A 170 -14.48 13.76 -6.73
CA PRO A 170 -14.96 12.79 -7.72
C PRO A 170 -14.26 11.43 -7.64
N ASP A 171 -12.93 11.40 -7.48
CA ASP A 171 -12.16 10.16 -7.40
C ASP A 171 -12.54 9.34 -6.15
N LEU A 172 -12.70 9.99 -5.00
CA LEU A 172 -13.18 9.33 -3.78
C LEU A 172 -14.58 8.74 -3.94
N ARG A 173 -15.49 9.49 -4.59
CA ARG A 173 -16.84 9.01 -4.88
C ARG A 173 -16.79 7.75 -5.75
N ASP A 174 -16.03 7.80 -6.84
CA ASP A 174 -15.96 6.72 -7.82
C ASP A 174 -15.28 5.48 -7.21
N TRP A 175 -14.24 5.68 -6.39
CA TRP A 175 -13.63 4.61 -5.60
C TRP A 175 -14.66 3.94 -4.66
N ALA A 176 -15.43 4.71 -3.91
CA ALA A 176 -16.38 4.18 -2.93
C ALA A 176 -17.52 3.40 -3.60
N LEU A 177 -18.03 3.90 -4.73
CA LEU A 177 -19.02 3.19 -5.55
C LEU A 177 -18.44 1.89 -6.12
N GLY A 178 -17.18 1.92 -6.59
CA GLY A 178 -16.51 0.71 -7.08
C GLY A 178 -16.36 -0.37 -6.00
N GLN A 179 -16.02 0.00 -4.75
CA GLN A 179 -15.97 -0.97 -3.65
C GLN A 179 -17.35 -1.46 -3.24
N TYR A 180 -18.37 -0.58 -3.26
CA TYR A 180 -19.76 -0.93 -2.96
C TYR A 180 -20.27 -2.03 -3.90
N GLU A 181 -20.04 -1.87 -5.20
CA GLU A 181 -20.45 -2.85 -6.20
C GLU A 181 -19.73 -4.18 -6.01
N LYS A 182 -18.40 -4.15 -5.87
CA LYS A 182 -17.59 -5.35 -5.62
C LYS A 182 -18.08 -6.12 -4.41
N LEU A 183 -18.20 -5.46 -3.25
CA LEU A 183 -18.68 -6.11 -2.03
C LEU A 183 -20.12 -6.64 -2.17
N GLY A 184 -20.97 -5.93 -2.91
CA GLY A 184 -22.31 -6.37 -3.26
C GLY A 184 -22.36 -7.70 -4.02
N THR A 185 -21.36 -7.97 -4.88
CA THR A 185 -21.23 -9.27 -5.57
C THR A 185 -20.76 -10.41 -4.65
N LEU A 186 -20.00 -10.09 -3.61
CA LEU A 186 -19.50 -11.08 -2.64
C LEU A 186 -20.57 -11.46 -1.62
N ARG A 187 -21.40 -10.49 -1.22
CA ARG A 187 -22.40 -10.62 -0.13
C ARG A 187 -23.22 -11.92 -0.16
N PRO A 188 -23.78 -12.39 -1.31
CA PRO A 188 -24.59 -13.61 -1.33
C PRO A 188 -23.81 -14.90 -1.00
N ARG A 189 -22.47 -14.85 -1.06
CA ARG A 189 -21.57 -15.98 -0.81
C ARG A 189 -21.06 -16.05 0.63
N LEU A 190 -21.41 -15.05 1.46
CA LEU A 190 -20.94 -14.93 2.83
C LEU A 190 -21.85 -15.66 3.83
N PRO A 191 -21.30 -16.20 4.93
CA PRO A 191 -22.09 -16.66 6.08
C PRO A 191 -22.89 -15.50 6.68
N ASP A 192 -23.94 -15.81 7.45
CA ASP A 192 -24.98 -14.83 7.81
C ASP A 192 -24.46 -13.62 8.62
N ASP A 193 -23.51 -13.84 9.54
CA ASP A 193 -22.84 -12.80 10.32
C ASP A 193 -21.96 -11.90 9.46
N ALA A 194 -21.10 -12.48 8.61
CA ALA A 194 -20.28 -11.72 7.67
C ALA A 194 -21.14 -11.00 6.62
N ARG A 195 -22.29 -11.56 6.24
CA ARG A 195 -23.24 -10.95 5.32
C ARG A 195 -23.89 -9.70 5.94
N ALA A 196 -24.30 -9.76 7.20
CA ALA A 196 -24.86 -8.62 7.92
C ALA A 196 -23.82 -7.50 8.10
N HIS A 197 -22.58 -7.85 8.41
CA HIS A 197 -21.49 -6.87 8.46
C HIS A 197 -21.24 -6.25 7.09
N ALA A 198 -21.18 -7.04 6.02
CA ALA A 198 -20.99 -6.53 4.66
C ALA A 198 -22.08 -5.52 4.24
N GLU A 199 -23.34 -5.71 4.67
CA GLU A 199 -24.41 -4.72 4.44
C GLU A 199 -24.14 -3.39 5.15
N THR A 200 -23.61 -3.45 6.37
CA THR A 200 -23.20 -2.26 7.14
C THR A 200 -22.04 -1.54 6.44
N THR A 201 -21.03 -2.28 5.99
CA THR A 201 -19.91 -1.76 5.20
C THR A 201 -20.38 -1.15 3.87
N MET A 202 -21.34 -1.77 3.18
CA MET A 202 -21.93 -1.21 1.97
C MET A 202 -22.64 0.13 2.25
N TRP A 203 -23.35 0.26 3.37
CA TRP A 203 -23.94 1.54 3.77
C TRP A 203 -22.89 2.61 4.07
N LEU A 204 -21.78 2.23 4.71
CA LEU A 204 -20.61 3.10 4.92
C LEU A 204 -20.04 3.59 3.58
N LEU A 205 -19.78 2.69 2.63
CA LEU A 205 -19.25 3.04 1.30
C LEU A 205 -20.19 3.98 0.53
N ALA A 206 -21.50 3.72 0.57
CA ALA A 206 -22.49 4.62 -0.02
C ALA A 206 -22.48 6.00 0.66
N SER A 207 -22.29 6.06 1.99
CA SER A 207 -22.20 7.31 2.74
C SER A 207 -20.94 8.11 2.39
N ILE A 208 -19.80 7.43 2.17
CA ILE A 208 -18.57 8.06 1.69
C ILE A 208 -18.78 8.64 0.29
N ALA A 209 -19.36 7.87 -0.64
CA ALA A 209 -19.65 8.32 -1.99
C ALA A 209 -20.56 9.57 -2.00
N GLN A 210 -21.61 9.54 -1.17
CA GLN A 210 -22.52 10.67 -1.03
C GLN A 210 -21.84 11.90 -0.43
N ARG A 211 -21.02 11.72 0.62
CA ARG A 211 -20.24 12.82 1.21
C ARG A 211 -19.33 13.48 0.17
N ALA A 212 -18.62 12.68 -0.60
CA ALA A 212 -17.70 13.17 -1.63
C ALA A 212 -18.46 13.90 -2.75
N HIS A 213 -19.60 13.37 -3.18
CA HIS A 213 -20.50 14.04 -4.13
C HIS A 213 -20.98 15.40 -3.62
N ASP A 214 -21.48 15.46 -2.39
CA ASP A 214 -22.07 16.68 -1.83
C ASP A 214 -21.02 17.77 -1.59
N LEU A 215 -19.79 17.40 -1.22
CA LEU A 215 -18.66 18.33 -1.16
C LEU A 215 -18.23 18.80 -2.55
N ALA A 216 -18.20 17.91 -3.54
CA ALA A 216 -17.82 18.26 -4.92
C ALA A 216 -18.82 19.21 -5.56
N ALA A 217 -20.12 19.02 -5.29
CA ALA A 217 -21.18 19.92 -5.75
C ALA A 217 -20.99 21.36 -5.24
N ARG A 218 -20.28 21.54 -4.12
CA ARG A 218 -19.97 22.85 -3.54
C ARG A 218 -18.58 23.38 -3.92
N ALA A 219 -17.85 22.72 -4.81
CA ALA A 219 -16.46 23.07 -5.11
C ALA A 219 -16.28 24.51 -5.62
N GLY A 220 -17.29 25.08 -6.28
CA GLY A 220 -17.30 26.47 -6.77
C GLY A 220 -17.89 27.51 -5.81
N CYS A 221 -18.37 27.11 -4.63
CA CYS A 221 -18.95 28.03 -3.65
C CYS A 221 -17.86 28.69 -2.81
N ASP A 222 -18.16 29.87 -2.27
CA ASP A 222 -17.35 30.58 -1.27
C ASP A 222 -17.22 29.77 0.03
N VAL A 223 -18.30 29.10 0.45
CA VAL A 223 -18.33 28.21 1.60
C VAL A 223 -18.63 26.77 1.14
N VAL A 224 -17.60 25.92 1.23
CA VAL A 224 -17.67 24.49 0.86
C VAL A 224 -18.19 23.65 2.02
N THR A 225 -17.67 23.86 3.23
CA THR A 225 -17.96 23.06 4.42
C THR A 225 -18.74 23.85 5.47
N SER A 226 -19.55 23.19 6.29
CA SER A 226 -20.30 23.83 7.38
C SER A 226 -19.45 24.23 8.60
N GLY A 227 -18.15 23.91 8.61
CA GLY A 227 -17.26 24.09 9.76
C GLY A 227 -17.36 22.99 10.83
N SER A 228 -18.24 22.01 10.65
CA SER A 228 -18.35 20.81 11.48
C SER A 228 -17.85 19.57 10.72
N SER A 229 -17.44 18.54 11.47
CA SER A 229 -16.96 17.26 10.90
C SER A 229 -17.53 16.07 11.67
N ASP A 230 -17.61 14.93 11.01
CA ASP A 230 -17.91 13.63 11.61
C ASP A 230 -16.81 12.61 11.28
N THR A 231 -17.08 11.32 11.48
CA THR A 231 -16.12 10.24 11.23
C THR A 231 -15.63 10.17 9.79
N LEU A 232 -16.43 10.63 8.81
CA LEU A 232 -16.07 10.61 7.39
C LEU A 232 -15.36 11.89 6.93
N GLY A 233 -15.20 12.87 7.82
CA GLY A 233 -14.54 14.14 7.56
C GLY A 233 -15.48 15.34 7.63
N PRO A 234 -15.11 16.46 6.98
CA PRO A 234 -15.90 17.69 6.98
C PRO A 234 -17.30 17.47 6.42
N LEU A 235 -18.28 18.18 6.97
CA LEU A 235 -19.66 18.19 6.47
C LEU A 235 -19.82 19.30 5.43
N PRO A 236 -20.56 19.06 4.33
CA PRO A 236 -20.86 20.11 3.34
C PRO A 236 -21.72 21.20 3.98
N ALA A 237 -21.48 22.45 3.58
CA ALA A 237 -22.34 23.55 3.99
C ALA A 237 -23.76 23.37 3.43
N LYS A 238 -24.76 23.85 4.18
CA LYS A 238 -26.18 23.74 3.84
C LYS A 238 -26.78 25.04 3.35
N ASP A 239 -26.06 26.15 3.52
CA ASP A 239 -26.46 27.47 3.05
C ASP A 239 -26.36 27.56 1.53
N ASP A 240 -26.99 28.59 0.96
CA ASP A 240 -26.97 28.84 -0.48
C ASP A 240 -25.54 28.94 -1.01
N CYS A 241 -25.29 28.32 -2.17
CA CYS A 241 -23.98 28.37 -2.82
C CYS A 241 -23.81 29.73 -3.50
N VAL A 242 -23.01 30.61 -2.89
CA VAL A 242 -22.56 31.84 -3.55
C VAL A 242 -21.29 31.51 -4.32
N PRO A 243 -21.26 31.71 -5.66
CA PRO A 243 -20.09 31.35 -6.46
C PRO A 243 -18.90 32.25 -6.12
N VAL A 244 -17.70 31.67 -6.05
CA VAL A 244 -16.46 32.45 -5.95
C VAL A 244 -16.28 33.22 -7.25
N VAL A 245 -16.38 34.56 -7.18
CA VAL A 245 -16.01 35.44 -8.29
C VAL A 245 -14.48 35.63 -8.23
N PRO A 246 -13.70 35.14 -9.21
CA PRO A 246 -12.27 35.40 -9.22
C PRO A 246 -12.06 36.90 -9.45
N ASP A 247 -11.45 37.58 -8.49
CA ASP A 247 -11.11 38.99 -8.64
C ASP A 247 -9.98 39.08 -9.69
N PRO A 248 -10.18 39.73 -10.85
CA PRO A 248 -9.19 39.75 -11.94
C PRO A 248 -7.89 40.49 -11.60
N SER A 249 -7.79 41.05 -10.38
CA SER A 249 -6.70 41.89 -9.93
C SER A 249 -5.66 41.18 -9.04
N THR A 250 -5.84 39.89 -8.69
CA THR A 250 -4.90 39.18 -7.80
C THR A 250 -3.77 38.49 -8.59
N SER A 251 -2.65 39.19 -8.78
CA SER A 251 -1.39 38.58 -9.21
C SER A 251 -0.85 37.61 -8.14
N PRO A 252 -0.37 36.40 -8.50
CA PRO A 252 0.26 35.49 -7.55
C PRO A 252 1.68 35.97 -7.25
N GLY A 253 1.81 36.86 -6.27
CA GLY A 253 3.11 37.46 -5.96
C GLY A 253 3.10 38.30 -4.69
N SER A 254 2.83 37.71 -3.53
CA SER A 254 3.18 38.32 -2.26
C SER A 254 3.45 37.23 -1.21
N ARG A 255 4.74 37.03 -0.97
CA ARG A 255 5.29 36.21 0.11
C ARG A 255 4.83 36.81 1.45
N PRO A 256 4.30 36.04 2.41
CA PRO A 256 3.94 36.60 3.71
C PRO A 256 5.20 37.05 4.46
N SER A 257 5.21 38.32 4.91
CA SER A 257 6.23 38.88 5.78
C SER A 257 6.25 38.12 7.11
N SER A 258 7.42 37.62 7.46
CA SER A 258 7.75 37.03 8.76
C SER A 258 7.49 38.03 9.89
N VAL A 259 6.46 37.78 10.70
CA VAL A 259 6.29 38.46 11.99
C VAL A 259 7.13 37.72 13.04
N ALA A 260 8.11 38.42 13.63
CA ALA A 260 8.97 37.92 14.68
C ALA A 260 8.19 37.65 15.98
N PRO A 261 8.58 36.66 16.81
CA PRO A 261 7.88 36.37 18.06
C PRO A 261 8.27 37.37 19.16
N THR A 262 7.27 38.03 19.74
CA THR A 262 7.42 38.85 20.94
C THR A 262 7.57 37.95 22.16
N ARG A 263 8.70 38.12 22.86
CA ARG A 263 9.04 37.45 24.12
C ARG A 263 8.40 38.19 25.29
N SER A 264 7.62 37.48 26.11
CA SER A 264 7.18 37.86 27.47
C SER A 264 6.88 36.53 28.17
N GLY A 265 7.30 36.18 29.39
CA GLY A 265 7.83 36.97 30.49
C GLY A 265 7.12 36.51 31.78
N VAL A 266 7.70 35.49 32.45
CA VAL A 266 7.55 35.10 33.88
C VAL A 266 6.24 34.39 34.34
N PRO A 267 6.34 33.31 35.14
CA PRO A 267 5.19 32.53 35.64
C PRO A 267 4.69 33.00 37.01
N VAL A 268 3.37 32.90 37.22
CA VAL A 268 2.71 33.09 38.52
C VAL A 268 2.18 31.73 39.00
N PRO A 269 2.51 31.26 40.22
CA PRO A 269 1.89 30.09 40.81
C PRO A 269 0.73 30.52 41.71
N SER A 270 -0.41 29.83 41.61
CA SER A 270 -1.31 29.72 42.75
C SER A 270 -2.18 28.48 42.58
N GLY A 271 -1.96 27.50 43.45
CA GLY A 271 -2.85 26.37 43.61
C GLY A 271 -4.14 26.80 44.33
N SER A 272 -5.19 26.01 44.14
CA SER A 272 -6.10 25.58 45.19
C SER A 272 -6.88 24.39 44.65
N ALA A 273 -6.81 23.31 45.42
CA ALA A 273 -7.54 22.08 45.23
C ALA A 273 -9.01 22.28 45.64
N ASP A 274 -9.92 21.57 44.97
CA ASP A 274 -11.22 21.20 45.53
C ASP A 274 -11.65 19.80 45.00
N PRO A 275 -12.49 19.06 45.75
CA PRO A 275 -12.52 17.59 45.80
C PRO A 275 -13.45 16.93 44.75
N PRO A 276 -13.42 15.57 44.62
CA PRO A 276 -14.17 14.87 43.56
C PRO A 276 -15.65 14.70 43.92
N VAL A 277 -16.53 14.97 42.94
CA VAL A 277 -17.96 14.65 43.02
C VAL A 277 -18.20 13.25 42.44
N GLN A 278 -18.90 12.44 43.23
CA GLN A 278 -19.30 11.05 42.98
C GLN A 278 -20.43 10.94 41.93
N PRO A 279 -20.50 9.86 41.12
CA PRO A 279 -21.49 9.73 40.05
C PRO A 279 -22.85 9.27 40.60
N THR A 280 -23.92 9.98 40.25
CA THR A 280 -25.30 9.51 40.48
C THR A 280 -25.88 8.99 39.17
N GLN A 281 -26.13 7.68 39.15
CA GLN A 281 -26.99 7.01 38.18
C GLN A 281 -28.42 7.55 38.33
N SER A 282 -29.13 7.74 37.22
CA SER A 282 -30.60 7.76 37.25
C SER A 282 -31.18 7.12 36.00
N VAL A 283 -32.21 6.34 36.27
CA VAL A 283 -32.81 5.24 35.51
C VAL A 283 -34.05 5.75 34.77
N ALA A 284 -34.27 5.27 33.54
CA ALA A 284 -35.56 5.36 32.83
C ALA A 284 -36.61 4.48 33.53
N PRO A 285 -37.92 4.80 33.48
CA PRO A 285 -38.73 4.26 32.37
C PRO A 285 -39.96 5.12 31.99
N GLY A 286 -40.52 4.88 30.80
CA GLY A 286 -41.80 5.47 30.43
C GLY A 286 -42.28 5.07 29.05
N SER A 287 -42.87 3.89 28.96
CA SER A 287 -43.64 3.39 27.81
C SER A 287 -44.94 4.20 27.66
N SER A 288 -45.31 4.61 26.44
CA SER A 288 -46.70 4.89 26.11
C SER A 288 -46.96 4.75 24.61
N ALA A 289 -48.03 4.02 24.31
CA ALA A 289 -48.47 3.60 22.98
C ALA A 289 -49.32 4.67 22.26
N ALA A 290 -49.55 4.39 20.97
CA ALA A 290 -50.17 5.21 19.92
C ALA A 290 -51.56 5.82 20.21
N PRO A 291 -52.01 6.72 19.31
CA PRO A 291 -53.13 6.29 18.46
C PRO A 291 -53.02 6.65 16.97
N THR A 292 -53.81 5.88 16.23
CA THR A 292 -54.11 5.81 14.80
C THR A 292 -54.66 7.11 14.20
N SER A 293 -54.31 7.41 12.93
CA SER A 293 -55.17 8.09 11.95
C SER A 293 -54.63 7.97 10.51
N LYS A 294 -55.50 7.52 9.60
CA LYS A 294 -55.51 7.66 8.12
C LYS A 294 -56.88 8.32 7.78
N PRO A 295 -57.27 8.73 6.54
CA PRO A 295 -56.64 8.59 5.21
C PRO A 295 -56.77 9.84 4.27
N GLY A 296 -56.24 9.74 3.02
CA GLY A 296 -56.68 10.50 1.83
C GLY A 296 -55.60 10.63 0.72
N THR A 297 -55.56 9.77 -0.31
CA THR A 297 -56.13 9.93 -1.69
C THR A 297 -55.28 10.84 -2.60
N SER A 298 -54.34 10.32 -3.42
CA SER A 298 -54.43 9.90 -4.86
C SER A 298 -53.98 11.01 -5.85
N PRO A 299 -53.68 10.78 -7.16
CA PRO A 299 -52.79 9.81 -7.84
C PRO A 299 -51.74 10.51 -8.76
N GLN A 300 -50.73 9.80 -9.29
CA GLN A 300 -50.05 10.22 -10.54
C GLN A 300 -49.62 9.03 -11.41
N PRO A 301 -49.75 9.10 -12.76
CA PRO A 301 -49.52 8.00 -13.66
C PRO A 301 -48.10 7.93 -14.27
N SER A 302 -47.81 6.72 -14.75
CA SER A 302 -46.76 6.24 -15.66
C SER A 302 -46.24 7.19 -16.73
N THR A 303 -44.95 7.12 -17.11
CA THR A 303 -44.48 7.08 -18.52
C THR A 303 -43.02 6.59 -18.67
N SER A 304 -42.87 5.57 -19.52
CA SER A 304 -41.80 5.28 -20.52
C SER A 304 -40.31 5.10 -20.14
N ARG A 305 -39.85 3.91 -20.52
CA ARG A 305 -38.47 3.45 -20.70
C ARG A 305 -38.03 3.70 -22.15
N PRO A 306 -36.84 4.27 -22.40
CA PRO A 306 -36.09 4.00 -23.63
C PRO A 306 -35.07 2.90 -23.38
N GLY A 307 -35.13 1.83 -24.19
CA GLY A 307 -34.07 0.84 -24.27
C GLY A 307 -32.87 1.42 -25.02
N ILE A 308 -31.69 1.33 -24.41
CA ILE A 308 -30.42 1.63 -25.06
C ILE A 308 -29.66 0.32 -25.20
N THR A 309 -29.47 -0.09 -26.45
CA THR A 309 -28.68 -1.22 -26.88
C THR A 309 -27.20 -0.81 -26.85
N ILE A 310 -26.40 -1.44 -26.00
CA ILE A 310 -24.94 -1.21 -25.93
C ILE A 310 -24.25 -2.24 -26.84
N PRO A 311 -23.38 -1.83 -27.78
CA PRO A 311 -22.58 -2.74 -28.60
C PRO A 311 -21.43 -3.36 -27.79
N LEU A 312 -21.18 -4.64 -28.06
CA LEU A 312 -20.16 -5.48 -27.43
C LEU A 312 -18.73 -4.94 -27.65
N PRO A 313 -17.83 -4.96 -26.65
CA PRO A 313 -16.44 -4.54 -26.84
C PRO A 313 -15.59 -5.61 -27.55
N LEU A 314 -14.65 -5.09 -28.36
CA LEU A 314 -13.65 -5.77 -29.19
C LEU A 314 -12.68 -6.68 -28.39
N PRO A 315 -12.04 -7.69 -29.04
CA PRO A 315 -11.22 -8.69 -28.36
C PRO A 315 -9.86 -8.15 -27.88
N LEU A 316 -9.41 -8.66 -26.74
CA LEU A 316 -8.12 -8.37 -26.09
C LEU A 316 -6.90 -8.81 -26.94
N PRO A 317 -5.75 -8.13 -26.82
CA PRO A 317 -4.53 -8.49 -27.54
C PRO A 317 -3.95 -9.81 -27.02
N SER A 318 -3.60 -10.71 -27.95
CA SER A 318 -2.93 -11.98 -27.65
C SER A 318 -1.47 -11.73 -27.27
N ILE A 319 -1.10 -12.07 -26.04
CA ILE A 319 0.29 -12.09 -25.58
C ILE A 319 0.91 -13.42 -26.02
N SER A 320 1.84 -13.39 -26.98
CA SER A 320 2.67 -14.54 -27.32
C SER A 320 3.73 -14.75 -26.23
N LEU A 321 3.68 -15.87 -25.52
CA LEU A 321 4.80 -16.34 -24.70
C LEU A 321 5.90 -16.90 -25.62
N PRO A 322 7.19 -16.65 -25.34
CA PRO A 322 8.29 -17.28 -26.06
C PRO A 322 8.32 -18.78 -25.77
N LEU A 323 8.37 -19.57 -26.85
CA LEU A 323 8.43 -21.02 -26.86
C LEU A 323 9.80 -21.48 -26.30
N LEU A 324 9.81 -22.19 -25.17
CA LEU A 324 10.99 -22.95 -24.75
C LEU A 324 11.16 -24.17 -25.66
N PRO A 325 12.35 -24.41 -26.23
CA PRO A 325 12.57 -25.59 -27.06
C PRO A 325 12.78 -26.84 -26.21
N GLY A 326 11.96 -27.86 -26.48
CA GLY A 326 12.34 -29.27 -26.29
C GLY A 326 11.82 -29.96 -25.03
N ILE A 327 10.60 -30.49 -25.10
CA ILE A 327 10.27 -31.79 -24.50
C ILE A 327 9.38 -32.56 -25.48
N SER A 328 9.98 -33.57 -26.10
CA SER A 328 9.29 -34.58 -26.91
C SER A 328 8.81 -35.68 -25.97
N PHE A 329 7.51 -35.92 -25.89
CA PHE A 329 6.97 -37.16 -25.34
C PHE A 329 6.55 -38.04 -26.51
N GLY A 330 7.27 -39.15 -26.67
CA GLY A 330 6.73 -40.37 -27.27
C GLY A 330 5.92 -41.16 -26.24
#